data_AF-A0A8C1Z0M0-F1
#
_entry.id   AF-A0A8C1Z0M0-F1
#
_cell.length_a   1.000
_cell.length_b   1.000
_cell.length_c   1.000
_cell.angle_alpha   90.00
_cell.angle_beta   90.00
_cell.angle_gamma   90.00
#
_symmetry.space_group_name_H-M   'P 1'
#
loop_
_entity.id
_entity.type
_entity.pdbx_description
1 polymer ?
#
loop_
_entity_poly.entity_id
_entity_poly.type
_entity_poly.pdbx_seq_one_letter_code
_entity_poly.pdbx_strand_id
1 'polypeptide(L)'
;MLFKSRMCILFLFSLGSVENCTVWSSSIFMLFYISFVSLFSLDPNEEYKMDHKKRGMALIFNHEHFYWQLMLNSRSGTAADRQNLVRRYLAK
;
A
#
# COMPACT_ATOMS: atom_id res chain seq x y z
N MET A 1 1.66 1.61 -12.94
CA MET A 1 0.19 1.56 -13.04
C MET A 1 -0.36 1.82 -11.64
N LEU A 2 -1.00 2.97 -11.44
CA LEU A 2 -1.57 3.42 -10.18
C LEU A 2 -2.67 2.44 -9.70
N PHE A 3 -2.79 2.23 -8.38
CA PHE A 3 -3.98 2.75 -7.69
C PHE A 3 -3.73 2.98 -6.20
N LYS A 4 -3.93 4.25 -5.86
CA LYS A 4 -3.89 4.89 -4.55
C LYS A 4 -5.22 4.58 -3.86
N SER A 5 -5.20 3.76 -2.82
CA SER A 5 -6.41 3.40 -2.06
C SER A 5 -6.26 3.75 -0.59
N ARG A 6 -6.07 5.03 -0.30
CA ARG A 6 -6.33 5.61 1.03
C ARG A 6 -6.93 7.02 0.88
N MET A 7 -8.07 7.10 0.21
CA MET A 7 -8.85 8.34 0.07
C MET A 7 -10.34 8.06 0.29
N CYS A 8 -10.67 7.44 1.43
CA CYS A 8 -12.07 7.17 1.82
C CYS A 8 -12.48 7.83 3.14
N ILE A 9 -11.76 8.83 3.66
CA ILE A 9 -12.14 9.51 4.92
C ILE A 9 -12.54 10.99 4.75
N LEU A 10 -12.47 11.56 3.55
CA LEU A 10 -12.98 12.92 3.32
C LEU A 10 -14.11 12.94 2.30
N PHE A 11 -15.32 12.61 2.73
CA PHE A 11 -16.55 13.09 2.08
C PHE A 11 -17.69 12.98 3.09
N LEU A 12 -17.70 13.86 4.09
CA LEU A 12 -18.90 14.19 4.91
C LEU A 12 -18.60 15.44 5.75
N PHE A 13 -18.30 16.57 5.09
CA PHE A 13 -18.60 17.90 5.63
C PHE A 13 -19.03 18.77 4.45
N SER A 14 -20.12 18.35 3.80
CA SER A 14 -20.92 19.23 2.97
C SER A 14 -22.09 19.72 3.82
N LEU A 15 -22.26 21.04 3.84
CA LEU A 15 -23.45 21.79 4.27
C LEU A 15 -23.77 21.76 5.77
N GLY A 16 -23.21 22.75 6.49
CA GLY A 16 -23.63 23.07 7.85
C GLY A 16 -23.23 24.48 8.25
N SER A 17 -24.10 25.44 7.93
CA SER A 17 -24.22 26.78 8.51
C SER A 17 -23.06 27.77 8.29
N VAL A 18 -23.15 28.48 7.16
CA VAL A 18 -22.98 29.93 7.20
C VAL A 18 -24.10 30.43 8.11
N GLU A 19 -23.76 30.90 9.30
CA GLU A 19 -24.44 31.96 10.05
C GLU A 19 -24.06 31.88 11.55
N ASN A 20 -23.50 32.99 12.03
CA ASN A 20 -23.41 33.43 13.42
C ASN A 20 -22.11 33.17 14.22
N CYS A 21 -21.32 34.26 14.25
CA CYS A 21 -20.65 34.85 15.40
C CYS A 21 -19.44 34.17 16.07
N THR A 22 -18.38 34.98 16.11
CA THR A 22 -17.20 34.93 16.99
C THR A 22 -16.12 33.89 16.67
N VAL A 23 -15.05 34.41 16.05
CA VAL A 23 -13.64 34.02 16.24
C VAL A 23 -13.46 32.57 16.64
N TRP A 24 -13.44 31.68 15.65
CA TRP A 24 -12.61 30.49 15.80
C TRP A 24 -11.22 31.03 16.10
N SER A 25 -10.77 30.87 17.34
CA SER A 25 -9.44 31.28 17.80
C SER A 25 -8.47 31.03 16.65
N SER A 26 -7.69 32.05 16.25
CA SER A 26 -6.72 31.94 15.15
C SER A 26 -5.87 30.67 15.28
N SER A 27 -5.69 30.20 16.52
CA SER A 27 -5.08 28.93 16.87
C SER A 27 -5.77 27.70 16.28
N ILE A 28 -7.11 27.57 16.32
CA ILE A 28 -7.81 26.37 15.78
C ILE A 28 -7.72 26.32 14.26
N PHE A 29 -7.86 27.46 13.58
CA PHE A 29 -7.70 27.55 12.12
C PHE A 29 -6.26 27.22 11.68
N MET A 30 -5.26 27.73 12.40
CA MET A 30 -3.85 27.41 12.15
C MET A 30 -3.52 25.94 12.42
N LEU A 31 -4.08 25.33 13.47
CA LEU A 31 -3.90 23.91 13.76
C LEU A 31 -4.52 23.02 12.67
N PHE A 32 -5.69 23.41 12.15
CA PHE A 32 -6.32 22.72 11.02
C PHE A 32 -5.49 22.88 9.74
N TYR A 33 -4.97 24.08 9.46
CA TYR A 33 -4.12 24.35 8.31
C TYR A 33 -2.79 23.58 8.36
N ILE A 34 -2.12 23.54 9.51
CA ILE A 34 -0.88 22.77 9.70
C ILE A 34 -1.14 21.27 9.54
N SER A 35 -2.21 20.74 10.15
CA SER A 35 -2.60 19.34 9.97
C SER A 35 -2.93 19.00 8.51
N PHE A 36 -3.57 19.92 7.78
CA PHE A 36 -3.90 19.76 6.37
C PHE A 36 -2.65 19.77 5.48
N VAL A 37 -1.71 20.69 5.71
CA VAL A 37 -0.45 20.79 4.96
C VAL A 37 0.44 19.57 5.18
N SER A 38 0.53 19.04 6.41
CA SER A 38 1.30 17.83 6.70
C SER A 38 0.70 16.57 6.05
N LEU A 39 -0.62 16.48 5.90
CA LEU A 39 -1.27 15.38 5.16
C LEU A 39 -0.98 15.47 3.65
N PHE A 40 -0.81 16.69 3.12
CA PHE A 40 -0.57 16.93 1.71
C PHE A 40 0.92 16.87 1.31
N SER A 41 1.84 17.00 2.28
CA SER A 41 3.29 16.92 2.09
C SER A 41 3.78 15.47 1.94
N LEU A 42 3.08 14.67 1.11
CA LEU A 42 3.57 13.37 0.67
C LEU A 42 4.70 13.61 -0.32
N ASP A 43 5.92 13.20 0.04
CA ASP A 43 7.05 13.26 -0.88
C ASP A 43 6.79 12.28 -2.04
N PRO A 44 6.72 12.75 -3.30
CA PRO A 44 6.52 11.88 -4.44
C PRO A 44 7.67 10.86 -4.63
N ASN A 45 8.83 11.12 -4.02
CA ASN A 45 10.01 10.28 -4.07
C ASN A 45 10.26 9.50 -2.77
N GLU A 46 9.28 9.44 -1.86
CA GLU A 46 9.42 8.67 -0.62
C GLU A 46 9.65 7.17 -0.95
N GLU A 47 10.84 6.66 -0.60
CA GLU A 47 11.21 5.26 -0.80
C GLU A 47 10.97 4.43 0.47
N TYR A 48 10.68 3.13 0.29
CA TYR A 48 10.55 2.22 1.42
C TYR A 48 11.89 2.08 2.14
N LYS A 49 11.88 2.16 3.47
CA LYS A 49 13.08 1.99 4.29
C LYS A 49 13.58 0.54 4.23
N MET A 50 14.64 0.29 3.45
CA MET A 50 15.21 -1.06 3.20
C MET A 50 16.46 -1.39 4.02
N ASP A 51 16.86 -0.54 4.96
CA ASP A 51 18.09 -0.64 5.78
C ASP A 51 17.98 -1.57 7.01
N HIS A 52 16.93 -2.38 7.08
CA HIS A 52 16.74 -3.36 8.15
C HIS A 52 17.82 -4.45 8.11
N LYS A 53 18.20 -5.00 9.27
CA LYS A 53 19.24 -6.06 9.41
C LYS A 53 19.05 -7.26 8.46
N LYS A 54 17.81 -7.57 8.09
CA LYS A 54 17.45 -8.62 7.13
C LYS A 54 16.36 -8.08 6.20
N ARG A 55 16.39 -8.47 4.93
CA ARG A 55 15.36 -8.13 3.94
C ARG A 55 14.00 -8.77 4.26
N GLY A 56 14.00 -10.00 4.77
CA GLY A 56 12.80 -10.78 5.08
C GLY A 56 12.83 -12.20 4.52
N MET A 57 11.72 -12.93 4.68
CA MET A 57 11.52 -14.28 4.15
C MET A 57 10.66 -14.23 2.89
N ALA A 58 11.04 -14.98 1.86
CA ALA A 58 10.25 -15.16 0.64
C ALA A 58 9.68 -16.59 0.59
N LEU A 59 8.36 -16.73 0.63
CA LEU A 59 7.67 -18.02 0.49
C LEU A 59 7.29 -18.24 -0.97
N ILE A 60 7.60 -19.43 -1.49
CA ILE A 60 7.28 -19.81 -2.87
C ILE A 60 6.36 -21.03 -2.82
N PHE A 61 5.09 -20.84 -3.15
CA PHE A 61 4.12 -21.92 -3.29
C PHE A 61 4.09 -22.39 -4.75
N ASN A 62 4.72 -23.53 -5.01
CA ASN A 62 4.83 -24.10 -6.34
C ASN A 62 3.85 -25.28 -6.50
N HIS A 63 2.77 -25.07 -7.26
CA HIS A 63 1.76 -26.09 -7.55
C HIS A 63 1.91 -26.58 -8.99
N GLU A 64 2.23 -27.86 -9.15
CA GLU A 64 2.43 -28.50 -10.48
C GLU A 64 1.25 -29.38 -10.88
N HIS A 65 0.71 -30.11 -9.92
CA HIS A 65 -0.41 -31.02 -10.09
C HIS A 65 -1.58 -30.56 -9.24
N PHE A 66 -2.77 -30.75 -9.77
CA PHE A 66 -4.02 -30.36 -9.13
C PHE A 66 -4.87 -31.59 -8.85
N TYR A 67 -5.78 -31.43 -7.90
CA TYR A 67 -6.77 -32.46 -7.62
C TYR A 67 -7.62 -32.72 -8.87
N TRP A 68 -7.77 -33.99 -9.25
CA TRP A 68 -8.32 -34.37 -10.56
C TRP A 68 -9.76 -33.88 -10.79
N GLN A 69 -10.58 -33.78 -9.74
CA GLN A 69 -11.96 -33.27 -9.85
C GLN A 69 -12.02 -31.78 -10.22
N LEU A 70 -10.92 -31.05 -10.04
CA LEU A 70 -10.82 -29.66 -10.47
C LEU A 70 -10.67 -29.54 -11.99
N MET A 71 -10.38 -30.64 -12.70
CA MET A 71 -10.18 -30.69 -14.15
C MET A 71 -9.15 -29.66 -14.65
N LEU A 72 -8.15 -29.33 -13.83
CA LEU A 72 -7.08 -28.41 -14.17
C LEU A 72 -5.90 -29.14 -14.81
N ASN A 73 -5.30 -28.52 -15.83
CA ASN A 73 -4.11 -29.03 -16.48
C ASN A 73 -2.89 -28.94 -15.56
N SER A 74 -1.96 -29.88 -15.69
CA SER A 74 -0.65 -29.81 -15.04
C SER A 74 0.16 -28.61 -15.55
N ARG A 75 0.87 -27.91 -14.66
CA ARG A 75 1.69 -26.75 -15.00
C ARG A 75 3.14 -27.14 -15.28
N SER A 76 3.39 -27.78 -16.43
CA SER A 76 4.75 -28.11 -16.86
C SER A 76 5.62 -26.86 -16.97
N GLY A 77 6.83 -26.89 -16.41
CA GLY A 77 7.77 -25.76 -16.41
C GLY A 77 7.78 -24.92 -15.14
N THR A 78 6.76 -25.01 -14.28
CA THR A 78 6.73 -24.27 -13.00
C THR A 78 7.86 -24.67 -12.04
N ALA A 79 8.37 -25.91 -12.16
CA ALA A 79 9.55 -26.36 -11.45
C ALA A 79 10.79 -25.52 -11.77
N ALA A 80 10.98 -25.19 -13.06
CA ALA A 80 12.08 -24.36 -13.52
C ALA A 80 11.91 -22.91 -13.03
N ASP A 81 10.69 -22.39 -13.04
CA ASP A 81 10.38 -21.07 -12.48
C ASP A 81 10.73 -21.00 -11.00
N ARG A 82 10.33 -22.00 -10.20
CA ARG A 82 10.70 -22.11 -8.79
C ARG A 82 12.21 -22.06 -8.61
N GLN A 83 12.97 -22.85 -9.38
CA GLN A 83 14.43 -22.87 -9.29
C GLN A 83 15.05 -21.51 -9.63
N ASN A 84 14.53 -20.84 -10.66
CA ASN A 84 14.98 -19.51 -11.04
C ASN A 84 14.70 -18.46 -9.97
N LEU A 85 13.52 -18.50 -9.35
CA LEU A 85 13.16 -17.61 -8.25
C LEU A 85 14.06 -17.86 -7.04
N VAL A 86 14.26 -19.12 -6.65
CA VAL A 86 15.18 -19.50 -5.56
C VAL A 86 16.58 -18.97 -5.83
N ARG A 87 17.11 -19.16 -7.05
CA ARG A 87 18.43 -18.64 -7.43
C ARG A 87 18.51 -17.12 -7.28
N ARG A 88 17.49 -16.38 -7.72
CA ARG A 88 17.48 -14.90 -7.66
C ARG A 88 17.34 -14.35 -6.24
N TYR A 89 16.59 -15.03 -5.38
CA TYR A 89 16.37 -14.57 -4.02
C TYR A 89 17.43 -15.05 -3.02
N LEU A 90 18.12 -16.16 -3.30
CA LEU A 90 19.20 -16.69 -2.45
C LEU A 90 20.61 -16.26 -2.87
N ALA A 91 20.84 -15.83 -4.11
CA ALA A 91 22.17 -15.40 -4.57
C ALA A 91 22.57 -14.00 -4.08
N LYS A 92 22.13 -13.60 -2.88
CA LYS A 92 22.36 -12.29 -2.29
C LYS A 92 22.87 -12.45 -0.85
#